data_AF-A0A522DAH9-F1
#
_entry.id   AF-A0A522DAH9-F1
#
_cell.length_a   1.000
_cell.length_b   1.000
_cell.length_c   1.000
_cell.angle_alpha   90.00
_cell.angle_beta   90.00
_cell.angle_gamma   90.00
#
_symmetry.space_group_name_H-M   'P 1'
#
loop_
_entity.id
_entity.type
_entity.pdbx_description
1 polymer ?
#
loop_
_entity_poly.entity_id
_entity_poly.type
_entity_poly.pdbx_seq_one_letter_code
_entity_poly.pdbx_strand_id
1 'polypeptide(L)' 'MEAELLMDFPDSKIELIRGSGGVFDIKCDGKLIYSKQETSDHSFPAKGLVTRLIRDKSK' A
#
# COMPACT_ATOMS: atom_id res chain seq x y z
N MET A 1 -3.51 7.60 5.57
CA MET A 1 -3.07 6.64 4.53
C MET A 1 -3.14 7.23 3.14
N GLU A 2 -4.32 7.41 2.52
CA GLU A 2 -4.41 8.01 1.16
C GLU A 2 -3.83 9.43 1.10
N ALA A 3 -4.20 10.29 2.06
CA ALA A 3 -3.70 11.66 2.16
C ALA A 3 -2.16 11.75 2.29
N GLU A 4 -1.50 10.72 2.81
CA GLU A 4 -0.05 10.72 2.98
C GLU A 4 0.67 10.23 1.73
N LEU A 5 0.09 9.25 1.05
CA LEU A 5 0.56 8.79 -0.24
C LEU A 5 0.48 9.92 -1.27
N LEU A 6 -0.58 10.72 -1.24
CA LEU A 6 -0.71 11.93 -2.07
C LEU A 6 0.31 13.03 -1.72
N MET A 7 0.75 13.11 -0.46
CA MET A 7 1.78 14.07 -0.04
C MET A 7 3.18 13.66 -0.51
N ASP A 8 3.53 12.38 -0.41
CA ASP A 8 4.85 11.88 -0.80
C ASP A 8 4.93 11.64 -2.32
N PHE A 9 3.81 11.25 -2.93
CA PHE A 9 3.68 10.98 -4.36
C PHE A 9 2.49 11.72 -4.98
N PRO A 10 2.62 13.03 -5.22
CA PRO A 10 1.56 13.82 -5.84
C PRO A 10 1.22 13.39 -7.28
N ASP A 11 2.17 12.76 -7.98
CA ASP A 11 2.00 12.26 -9.35
C ASP A 11 1.46 10.81 -9.40
N SER A 12 1.34 10.13 -8.25
CA SER A 12 0.87 8.74 -8.21
C SER A 12 -0.65 8.65 -8.19
N LYS A 13 -1.18 7.79 -9.06
CA LYS A 13 -2.61 7.50 -9.13
C LYS A 13 -2.98 6.48 -8.04
N ILE A 14 -3.60 6.96 -6.97
CA ILE A 14 -4.04 6.12 -5.86
C ILE A 14 -5.50 5.76 -6.07
N GLU A 15 -5.80 4.47 -6.19
CA GLU A 15 -7.16 3.96 -6.29
C GLU A 15 -7.49 3.11 -5.07
N LEU A 16 -8.53 3.50 -4.33
CA LEU A 16 -8.96 2.80 -3.13
C LEU A 16 -10.01 1.75 -3.50
N ILE A 17 -9.52 0.53 -3.75
CA ILE A 17 -10.36 -0.62 -4.09
C ILE A 17 -10.94 -1.20 -2.80
N ARG A 18 -12.27 -1.13 -2.64
CA ARG A 18 -12.96 -1.73 -1.49
C ARG A 18 -12.95 -3.26 -1.61
N GLY A 19 -12.01 -3.91 -0.93
CA GLY A 19 -12.00 -5.36 -0.76
C GLY A 19 -13.11 -5.83 0.19
N SER A 20 -13.71 -6.96 -0.12
CA SER A 20 -14.64 -7.67 0.78
C SER A 20 -13.89 -8.75 1.56
N GLY A 21 -14.18 -8.94 2.85
CA GLY A 21 -13.61 -10.03 3.66
C GLY A 21 -12.35 -9.70 4.47
N GLY A 22 -12.12 -8.41 4.81
CA GLY A 22 -10.99 -8.01 5.67
C GLY A 22 -9.62 -8.07 4.98
N VAL A 23 -9.61 -8.23 3.66
CA VAL A 23 -8.40 -8.21 2.83
C VAL A 23 -7.89 -6.78 2.70
N PHE A 24 -6.58 -6.61 2.79
CA PHE A 24 -5.94 -5.33 2.56
C PHE A 24 -4.67 -5.56 1.74
N ASP A 25 -4.82 -5.37 0.42
CA ASP A 25 -3.76 -5.53 -0.56
C ASP A 25 -3.36 -4.17 -1.10
N ILE A 26 -2.06 -3.91 -1.16
CA ILE A 26 -1.50 -2.75 -1.83
C ILE A 26 -0.73 -3.26 -3.04
N LYS A 27 -1.16 -2.79 -4.21
CA LYS A 27 -0.49 -3.05 -5.49
C LYS A 27 0.08 -1.75 -6.02
N CYS A 28 1.33 -1.79 -6.45
CA CYS A 28 2.01 -0.70 -7.14
C CYS A 28 2.35 -1.17 -8.54
N ASP A 29 1.92 -0.46 -9.57
CA ASP A 29 2.14 -0.83 -10.98
C ASP A 29 1.72 -2.28 -11.31
N GLY A 30 0.60 -2.73 -10.75
CA GLY A 30 0.11 -4.11 -10.89
C GLY A 30 0.86 -5.18 -10.07
N LYS A 31 1.97 -4.83 -9.39
CA LYS A 31 2.68 -5.73 -8.48
C LYS A 31 2.18 -5.59 -7.05
N LEU A 32 1.81 -6.70 -6.42
CA LEU A 32 1.51 -6.74 -4.98
C LEU A 32 2.80 -6.43 -4.20
N ILE A 33 2.79 -5.32 -3.47
CA ILE A 33 3.92 -4.90 -2.64
C ILE A 33 3.65 -5.13 -1.15
N TYR A 34 2.39 -5.27 -0.78
CA TYR A 34 1.97 -5.53 0.58
C TYR A 34 0.63 -6.25 0.58
N SER A 35 0.51 -7.31 1.39
CA SER A 35 -0.76 -7.93 1.70
C SER A 35 -0.85 -8.17 3.20
N LYS A 36 -1.91 -7.65 3.81
CA LYS A 36 -2.25 -7.88 5.21
C LYS A 36 -2.57 -9.34 5.51
N GLN A 37 -3.00 -10.11 4.49
CA GLN A 37 -3.27 -11.54 4.66
C GLN A 37 -2.00 -12.36 4.75
N GLU A 38 -0.92 -11.93 4.09
CA GLU A 38 0.37 -12.61 4.15
C GLU A 38 1.21 -12.21 5.38
N THR A 39 0.92 -11.05 5.97
CA THR A 39 1.60 -10.63 7.19
C THR A 39 0.95 -11.28 8.41
N SER A 40 1.70 -12.11 9.13
CA SER A 40 1.23 -12.83 10.34
C SER A 40 0.57 -11.94 11.39
N ASP A 41 0.82 -10.64 11.37
CA ASP A 41 0.33 -9.68 12.36
C ASP A 41 -1.10 -9.18 12.07
N HIS A 42 -1.66 -9.40 10.87
CA HIS A 42 -2.94 -8.81 10.43
C HIS A 42 -3.06 -7.30 10.77
N SER A 43 -1.93 -6.61 10.86
CA SER A 43 -1.86 -5.20 11.22
C SER A 43 -1.84 -4.35 9.96
N PHE A 44 -2.38 -3.14 10.07
CA PHE A 44 -2.25 -2.17 8.99
C PHE A 44 -0.80 -1.69 8.91
N PRO A 45 -0.28 -1.42 7.71
CA PRO A 45 1.08 -0.94 7.57
C PRO A 45 1.23 0.40 8.29
N ALA A 46 2.35 0.58 8.97
CA ALA A 46 2.64 1.81 9.68
C ALA A 46 2.70 3.01 8.72
N LYS A 47 2.49 4.19 9.30
CA LYS A 47 2.59 5.48 8.61
C LYS A 47 3.96 5.57 7.87
N GLY A 48 3.95 5.73 6.55
CA GLY A 48 5.15 5.77 5.70
C GLY A 48 5.75 4.41 5.26
N LEU A 49 5.25 3.28 5.76
CA LEU A 49 5.76 1.95 5.40
C LEU A 49 5.45 1.59 3.94
N VAL A 50 4.25 1.94 3.48
CA VAL A 50 3.83 1.75 2.08
C VAL A 50 4.73 2.55 1.14
N THR A 51 5.00 3.80 1.48
CA THR A 51 5.88 4.71 0.73
C THR A 51 7.28 4.13 0.55
N ARG A 52 7.80 3.52 1.63
CA ARG A 52 9.10 2.85 1.63
C ARG A 52 9.10 1.57 0.80
N LEU A 53 8.03 0.76 0.86
CA LEU A 53 7.88 -0.43 0.02
C LEU A 53 7.79 -0.07 -1.47
N ILE A 54 7.06 0.99 -1.82
CA ILE A 54 7.00 1.51 -3.19
C ILE A 54 8.40 1.91 -3.67
N ARG A 55 9.14 2.69 -2.87
CA ARG A 55 10.51 3.12 -3.19
C ARG A 55 11.49 1.95 -3.32
N ASP A 56 11.36 0.93 -2.47
CA ASP A 56 12.21 -0.27 -2.50
C ASP A 56 11.96 -1.12 -3.75
N LYS A 57 10.69 -1.28 -4.14
CA LYS A 57 10.29 -2.05 -5.33
C LYS A 57 10.46 -1.30 -6.66
N SER A 58 10.67 0.01 -6.63
CA SER A 58 10.90 0.86 -7.81
C SER A 58 12.40 0.97 -8.19
N LYS A 59 13.28 0.20 -7.54
CA LYS A 59 14.71 0.08 -7.85
C LYS A 59 14.96 -1.09 -8.80
#